data_AF-A0A1S3ETW2-F1
#
_entry.id   AF-A0A1S3ETW2-F1
#
_cell.length_a   1.000
_cell.length_b   1.000
_cell.length_c   1.000
_cell.angle_alpha   90.00
_cell.angle_beta   90.00
_cell.angle_gamma   90.00
#
_symmetry.space_group_name_H-M   'P 1'
#
loop_
_entity.id
_entity.type
_entity.pdbx_description
1 polymer ?
#
loop_
_entity_poly.entity_id
_entity_poly.type
_entity_poly.pdbx_seq_one_letter_code
_entity_poly.pdbx_strand_id
1 'polypeptide(L)'
;MGKVSRFRIRRTPVRPQLKLTPMGLPRPIRLNKKEFSLEEIYTNKNYQSPTTRRTFETIFEEPRERNGTLILTSSKKLRRAVEFRDSSLPRSRRPSRGIRAAPSRTLTPKVSPSKDVGALLQQRLEELDALLLEEELDGKQPHQP
;
A
#
# COMPACT_ATOMS: atom_id res chain seq x y z
N MET A 1 -6.30 65.21 38.06
CA MET A 1 -6.80 65.07 36.67
C MET A 1 -6.36 63.72 36.12
N GLY A 2 -7.17 62.70 36.39
CA GLY A 2 -6.78 61.28 36.40
C GLY A 2 -6.93 60.57 35.06
N LYS A 3 -5.96 59.73 34.72
CA LYS A 3 -6.09 58.69 33.68
C LYS A 3 -6.77 57.48 34.31
N VAL A 4 -8.00 57.21 33.90
CA VAL A 4 -8.93 56.31 34.63
C VAL A 4 -8.81 54.81 34.29
N SER A 5 -7.97 54.37 33.34
CA SER A 5 -7.64 52.94 33.24
C SER A 5 -6.34 52.68 32.46
N ARG A 6 -5.55 51.69 32.91
CA ARG A 6 -4.32 51.20 32.25
C ARG A 6 -4.57 49.91 31.45
N PHE A 7 -5.82 49.48 31.31
CA PHE A 7 -6.15 48.25 30.59
C PHE A 7 -6.21 48.52 29.08
N ARG A 8 -5.30 47.90 28.32
CA ARG A 8 -5.39 47.87 26.85
C ARG A 8 -6.53 46.94 26.46
N ILE A 9 -7.64 47.51 25.97
CA ILE A 9 -8.72 46.73 25.34
C ILE A 9 -8.14 46.11 24.07
N ARG A 10 -7.78 44.83 24.13
CA ARG A 10 -7.45 44.05 22.94
C ARG A 10 -8.77 43.84 22.18
N ARG A 11 -9.04 44.67 21.17
CA ARG A 11 -10.14 44.42 20.24
C ARG A 11 -9.83 43.13 19.50
N THR A 12 -10.37 42.00 19.95
CA THR A 12 -10.40 40.78 19.16
C THR A 12 -11.28 41.08 17.94
N PRO A 13 -10.73 41.13 16.72
CA PRO A 13 -11.55 41.35 15.54
C PRO A 13 -12.61 40.25 15.47
N VAL A 14 -13.83 40.63 15.09
CA VAL A 14 -14.93 39.68 14.89
C VAL A 14 -14.42 38.58 13.97
N ARG A 15 -14.49 37.32 14.43
CA ARG A 15 -14.10 36.18 13.60
C ARG A 15 -14.86 36.31 12.28
N PRO A 16 -14.17 36.45 11.13
CA PRO A 16 -14.87 36.52 9.85
C PRO A 16 -15.71 35.26 9.75
N GLN A 17 -17.03 35.45 9.68
CA GLN A 17 -17.92 34.36 9.35
C GLN A 17 -17.64 33.95 7.91
N LEU A 18 -17.96 32.69 7.64
CA LEU A 18 -18.02 32.05 6.34
C LEU A 18 -16.71 31.41 5.90
N LYS A 19 -16.89 30.25 5.29
CA LYS A 19 -15.92 29.19 4.99
C LYS A 19 -14.88 29.65 3.96
N LEU A 20 -14.16 30.74 4.21
CA LEU A 20 -13.18 31.31 3.29
C LEU A 20 -11.76 31.13 3.84
N THR A 21 -10.84 30.83 2.94
CA THR A 21 -9.40 30.89 3.21
C THR A 21 -9.01 32.33 3.55
N PRO A 22 -7.85 32.58 4.19
CA PRO A 22 -7.35 33.94 4.36
C PRO A 22 -7.20 34.71 3.05
N MET A 23 -7.18 34.01 1.90
CA MET A 23 -7.16 34.56 0.55
C MET A 23 -8.57 34.88 -0.02
N GLY A 24 -9.63 34.76 0.77
CA GLY A 24 -11.01 34.99 0.31
C GLY A 24 -11.59 33.86 -0.55
N LEU A 25 -10.85 32.79 -0.82
CA LEU A 25 -11.35 31.65 -1.61
C LEU A 25 -12.23 30.73 -0.75
N PRO A 26 -13.28 30.11 -1.33
CA PRO A 26 -14.04 29.06 -0.66
C PRO A 26 -13.15 27.93 -0.15
N ARG A 27 -13.26 27.58 1.13
CA ARG A 27 -12.59 26.43 1.71
C ARG A 27 -13.23 25.15 1.17
N PRO A 28 -12.43 24.11 0.92
CA PRO A 28 -12.98 22.81 0.55
C PRO A 28 -13.94 22.34 1.64
N ILE A 29 -15.14 21.95 1.23
CA ILE A 29 -16.19 21.47 2.12
C ILE A 29 -15.84 20.04 2.51
N ARG A 30 -15.70 19.80 3.82
CA ARG A 30 -15.52 18.45 4.35
C ARG A 30 -16.91 17.88 4.65
N LEU A 31 -17.25 16.76 4.01
CA LEU A 31 -18.47 16.03 4.32
C LEU A 31 -18.35 15.39 5.71
N ASN A 32 -19.42 15.46 6.50
CA ASN A 32 -19.51 14.78 7.78
C ASN A 32 -19.68 13.29 7.52
N LYS A 33 -18.70 12.48 7.94
CA LYS A 33 -18.74 11.02 7.71
C LYS A 33 -19.81 10.28 8.53
N LYS A 34 -20.47 10.98 9.45
CA LYS A 34 -21.48 10.42 10.36
C LYS A 34 -22.91 10.82 10.01
N GLU A 35 -23.07 11.81 9.13
CA GLU A 35 -24.35 12.36 8.71
C GLU A 35 -24.41 12.20 7.19
N PHE A 36 -25.02 11.10 6.75
CA PHE A 36 -25.21 10.78 5.34
C PHE A 36 -26.71 10.61 5.09
N SER A 37 -27.20 11.06 3.94
CA SER A 37 -28.57 10.76 3.53
C SER A 37 -28.69 9.30 3.10
N LEU A 38 -29.87 8.71 3.28
CA LEU A 38 -30.13 7.33 2.86
C LEU A 38 -29.88 7.20 1.35
N GLU A 39 -30.36 8.14 0.57
CA GLU A 39 -30.10 8.24 -0.87
C GLU A 39 -28.60 8.27 -1.22
N GLU A 40 -27.72 8.93 -0.46
CA GLU A 40 -26.27 8.95 -0.73
C GLU A 40 -25.62 7.57 -0.59
N ILE A 41 -26.10 6.74 0.33
CA ILE A 41 -25.59 5.38 0.53
C ILE A 41 -25.93 4.48 -0.66
N TYR A 42 -27.12 4.67 -1.24
CA TYR A 42 -27.61 3.83 -2.34
C TYR A 42 -27.32 4.38 -3.73
N THR A 43 -27.17 5.70 -3.89
CA THR A 43 -26.85 6.33 -5.19
C THR A 43 -25.36 6.30 -5.50
N ASN A 44 -24.51 5.93 -4.54
CA ASN A 44 -23.07 5.74 -4.70
C ASN A 44 -22.41 6.85 -5.55
N LYS A 45 -22.76 8.11 -5.30
CA LYS A 45 -22.36 9.27 -6.14
C LYS A 45 -20.84 9.48 -6.21
N ASN A 46 -20.09 8.86 -5.30
CA ASN A 46 -18.64 8.92 -5.23
C ASN A 46 -17.95 7.72 -5.89
N TYR A 47 -18.71 6.75 -6.41
CA TYR A 47 -18.15 5.64 -7.15
C TYR A 47 -17.78 6.07 -8.55
N GLN A 48 -16.47 6.05 -8.82
CA GLN A 48 -15.93 6.16 -10.16
C GLN A 48 -15.29 4.82 -10.50
N SER A 49 -15.83 4.14 -11.52
CA SER A 49 -15.19 2.95 -12.07
C SER A 49 -13.72 3.26 -12.40
N PRO A 50 -12.75 2.47 -11.90
CA PRO A 50 -11.34 2.70 -12.21
C PRO A 50 -11.13 2.72 -13.72
N THR A 51 -10.50 3.77 -14.23
CA THR A 51 -10.16 3.85 -15.65
C THR A 51 -9.15 2.76 -16.02
N THR A 52 -9.14 2.31 -17.27
CA THR A 52 -8.29 1.21 -17.78
C THR A 52 -6.79 1.40 -17.54
N ARG A 53 -6.33 2.63 -17.29
CA ARG A 53 -4.94 2.95 -16.92
C ARG A 53 -4.64 2.85 -15.41
N ARG A 54 -5.67 2.69 -14.58
CA ARG A 54 -5.67 2.69 -13.11
C ARG A 54 -6.41 1.46 -12.55
N THR A 55 -6.59 0.41 -13.35
CA THR A 55 -6.99 -0.90 -12.85
C THR A 55 -5.75 -1.59 -12.27
N PHE A 56 -5.90 -2.19 -11.09
CA PHE A 56 -4.90 -3.16 -10.62
C PHE A 56 -5.11 -4.44 -11.41
N GLU A 57 -4.03 -5.08 -11.80
CA GLU A 57 -4.11 -6.38 -12.44
C GLU A 57 -4.73 -7.40 -11.49
N THR A 58 -5.59 -8.24 -12.04
CA THR A 58 -6.23 -9.30 -11.28
C THR A 58 -5.55 -10.63 -11.57
N ILE A 59 -5.60 -11.57 -10.63
CA ILE A 59 -5.07 -12.93 -10.82
C ILE A 59 -5.75 -13.72 -11.95
N PHE A 60 -6.85 -13.20 -12.49
CA PHE A 60 -7.63 -13.76 -13.59
C PHE A 60 -7.41 -13.02 -14.92
N GLU A 61 -6.50 -12.04 -14.96
CA GLU A 61 -6.22 -11.30 -16.18
C GLU A 61 -5.31 -12.13 -17.10
N GLU A 62 -5.73 -12.30 -18.36
CA GLU A 62 -5.02 -13.14 -19.31
C GLU A 62 -3.65 -12.56 -19.71
N PRO A 63 -2.60 -13.40 -19.81
CA PRO A 63 -1.26 -12.97 -20.19
C PRO A 63 -1.24 -12.29 -21.57
N ARG A 64 -0.65 -11.10 -21.68
CA ARG A 64 -0.55 -10.36 -22.96
C ARG A 64 0.85 -10.39 -23.54
N GLU A 65 0.96 -10.64 -24.84
CA GLU A 65 2.24 -10.63 -25.56
C GLU A 65 2.73 -9.21 -25.83
N ARG A 66 3.97 -8.91 -25.44
CA ARG A 66 4.67 -7.68 -25.85
C ARG A 66 6.11 -8.02 -26.22
N ASN A 67 6.51 -7.69 -27.45
CA ASN A 67 7.84 -7.97 -27.97
C ASN A 67 8.22 -9.47 -27.90
N GLY A 68 7.28 -10.37 -28.17
CA GLY A 68 7.50 -11.82 -28.17
C GLY A 68 7.65 -12.47 -26.78
N THR A 69 7.46 -11.71 -25.70
CA THR A 69 7.44 -12.23 -24.32
C THR A 69 6.03 -12.07 -23.74
N LEU A 70 5.50 -13.15 -23.16
CA LEU A 70 4.22 -13.16 -22.45
C LEU A 70 4.37 -12.38 -21.12
N ILE A 71 3.70 -11.23 -21.02
CA ILE A 71 3.71 -10.40 -19.82
C ILE A 71 2.54 -10.81 -18.93
N LEU A 72 2.88 -11.44 -17.80
CA LEU A 72 1.92 -11.92 -16.80
C LEU A 72 1.53 -10.85 -15.77
N THR A 73 2.31 -9.78 -15.61
CA THR A 73 2.13 -8.81 -14.52
C THR A 73 2.80 -7.46 -14.79
N SER A 74 2.43 -6.47 -13.98
CA SER A 74 2.81 -5.07 -14.07
C SER A 74 4.30 -4.98 -13.84
N SER A 75 4.95 -4.14 -14.64
CA SER A 75 6.37 -3.85 -14.53
C SER A 75 6.79 -3.20 -13.20
N LYS A 76 5.87 -3.01 -12.25
CA LYS A 76 6.14 -2.48 -10.91
C LYS A 76 6.61 -3.60 -9.99
N LYS A 77 7.89 -3.56 -9.63
CA LYS A 77 8.50 -4.40 -8.58
C LYS A 77 7.89 -4.07 -7.21
N LEU A 78 6.74 -4.65 -6.88
CA LEU A 78 6.21 -4.66 -5.51
C LEU A 78 6.84 -5.82 -4.74
N ARG A 79 7.17 -5.59 -3.47
CA ARG A 79 7.67 -6.65 -2.57
C ARG A 79 6.53 -7.67 -2.41
N ARG A 80 6.76 -8.90 -2.89
CA ARG A 80 5.76 -9.99 -2.86
C ARG A 80 5.41 -10.46 -1.44
N ALA A 81 6.26 -10.15 -0.47
CA ALA A 81 6.04 -10.42 0.95
C ALA A 81 5.99 -9.10 1.74
N VAL A 82 5.04 -9.01 2.66
CA VAL A 82 4.96 -7.95 3.67
C VAL A 82 5.45 -8.55 4.97
N GLU A 83 6.66 -8.19 5.39
CA GLU A 83 7.18 -8.56 6.70
C GLU A 83 6.49 -7.70 7.76
N PHE A 84 5.72 -8.34 8.64
CA PHE A 84 5.14 -7.69 9.81
C PHE A 84 6.22 -7.56 10.88
N ARG A 85 6.43 -6.35 11.38
CA ARG A 85 7.34 -6.10 12.49
C ARG A 85 6.66 -6.50 13.81
N ASP A 86 7.42 -7.06 14.74
CA ASP A 86 6.97 -7.34 16.11
C ASP A 86 6.30 -6.12 16.74
N SER A 87 5.04 -6.29 17.16
CA SER A 87 4.18 -5.21 17.68
C SER A 87 4.65 -4.67 19.04
N SER A 88 5.53 -5.41 19.73
CA SER A 88 6.20 -4.98 20.96
C SER A 88 7.22 -3.88 20.71
N LEU A 89 7.71 -3.72 19.47
CA LEU A 89 8.73 -2.73 19.14
C LEU A 89 8.09 -1.43 18.64
N PRO A 90 8.54 -0.27 19.14
CA PRO A 90 8.01 1.02 18.69
C PRO A 90 8.29 1.24 17.20
N ARG A 91 7.26 1.71 16.49
CA ARG A 91 7.35 2.04 15.06
C ARG A 91 8.38 3.15 14.84
N SER A 92 9.33 2.91 13.94
CA SER A 92 10.28 3.95 13.51
C SER A 92 9.53 5.17 13.00
N ARG A 93 9.73 6.33 13.64
CA ARG A 93 9.08 7.59 13.27
C ARG A 93 9.74 8.10 12.00
N ARG A 94 8.95 8.32 10.94
CA ARG A 94 9.44 9.08 9.78
C ARG A 94 9.82 10.49 10.26
N PRO A 95 10.95 11.07 9.80
CA PRO A 95 11.31 12.42 10.16
C PRO A 95 10.17 13.36 9.75
N SER A 96 9.61 14.11 10.70
CA SER A 96 8.59 15.11 10.39
C SER A 96 9.24 16.15 9.47
N ARG A 97 8.57 16.48 8.36
CA ARG A 97 8.98 17.55 7.44
C ARG A 97 9.43 18.78 8.24
N GLY A 98 10.71 19.09 8.19
CA GLY A 98 11.28 20.26 8.89
C GLY A 98 12.79 20.29 8.94
N ILE A 99 13.48 19.15 8.92
CA ILE A 99 14.94 19.12 8.92
C ILE A 99 15.38 18.23 7.76
N ARG A 100 15.97 18.85 6.74
CA ARG A 100 16.70 18.14 5.69
C ARG A 100 17.88 17.44 6.38
N ALA A 101 17.71 16.17 6.72
CA ALA A 101 18.85 15.31 7.00
C ALA A 101 19.60 15.10 5.69
N ALA A 102 20.92 15.34 5.73
CA ALA A 102 21.90 14.96 4.72
C ALA A 102 21.66 13.51 4.21
N PRO A 103 22.15 13.11 3.02
CA PRO A 103 21.81 11.82 2.42
C PRO A 103 22.29 10.67 3.31
N SER A 104 21.40 10.21 4.19
CA SER A 104 21.66 9.13 5.11
C SER A 104 21.56 7.83 4.33
N ARG A 105 22.73 7.30 4.01
CA ARG A 105 23.10 5.88 3.87
C ARG A 105 21.89 4.93 3.86
N THR A 106 21.69 4.30 2.72
CA THR A 106 20.96 3.02 2.58
C THR A 106 21.36 2.09 3.72
N LEU A 107 20.52 2.01 4.76
CA LEU A 107 20.54 0.89 5.69
C LEU A 107 19.90 -0.27 4.93
N THR A 108 20.75 -1.03 4.24
CA THR A 108 20.41 -2.38 3.83
C THR A 108 20.04 -3.14 5.10
N PRO A 109 18.86 -3.78 5.17
CA PRO A 109 18.63 -4.71 6.25
C PRO A 109 19.69 -5.81 6.06
N LYS A 110 20.60 -5.94 7.03
CA LYS A 110 21.35 -7.18 7.21
C LYS A 110 20.33 -8.23 7.65
N VAL A 111 19.57 -8.75 6.68
CA VAL A 111 18.91 -10.03 6.83
C VAL A 111 20.06 -11.00 6.99
N SER A 112 20.24 -11.51 8.20
CA SER A 112 21.13 -12.66 8.42
C SER A 112 20.71 -13.72 7.40
N PRO A 113 21.62 -14.26 6.59
CA PRO A 113 21.26 -15.31 5.65
C PRO A 113 20.65 -16.45 6.48
N SER A 114 19.34 -16.60 6.35
CA SER A 114 18.62 -17.74 6.88
C SER A 114 19.25 -18.97 6.25
N LYS A 115 19.59 -19.96 7.09
CA LYS A 115 20.13 -21.29 6.73
C LYS A 115 19.83 -21.65 5.28
N ASP A 116 20.89 -21.92 4.51
CA ASP A 116 20.95 -22.26 3.08
C ASP A 116 19.65 -22.83 2.49
N VAL A 117 18.67 -21.95 2.25
CA VAL A 117 17.35 -22.31 1.69
C VAL A 117 17.54 -22.98 0.32
N GLY A 118 18.61 -22.62 -0.40
CA GLY A 118 18.98 -23.24 -1.65
C GLY A 118 19.27 -24.74 -1.53
N ALA A 119 20.00 -25.16 -0.50
CA ALA A 119 20.33 -26.58 -0.31
C ALA A 119 19.10 -27.43 0.01
N LEU A 120 18.20 -26.89 0.87
CA LEU A 120 16.93 -27.55 1.19
C LEU A 120 16.01 -27.65 -0.02
N LEU A 121 15.99 -26.62 -0.87
CA LEU A 121 15.18 -26.62 -2.09
C LEU A 121 15.70 -27.62 -3.11
N GLN A 122 17.03 -27.72 -3.25
CA GLN A 122 17.66 -28.67 -4.16
C GLN A 122 17.38 -30.11 -3.75
N GLN A 123 17.48 -30.43 -2.46
CA GLN A 123 17.10 -31.74 -1.91
C GLN A 123 15.63 -32.09 -2.20
N ARG A 124 14.71 -31.14 -2.01
CA ARG A 124 13.28 -31.37 -2.26
C ARG A 124 12.96 -31.60 -3.73
N LEU A 125 13.68 -30.94 -4.65
CA LEU A 125 13.50 -31.18 -6.09
C LEU A 125 13.98 -32.58 -6.49
N GLU A 126 15.13 -33.01 -5.98
CA GLU A 126 15.64 -34.36 -6.23
C GLU A 126 14.70 -35.46 -5.69
N GLU A 127 14.10 -35.24 -4.50
CA GLU A 127 13.07 -36.12 -3.94
C GLU A 127 11.84 -36.22 -4.87
N LEU A 128 11.40 -35.12 -5.47
CA LEU A 128 10.23 -35.10 -6.37
C LEU A 128 10.54 -35.75 -7.73
N ASP A 129 11.73 -35.53 -8.27
CA ASP A 129 12.17 -36.16 -9.52
C ASP A 129 12.23 -37.69 -9.37
N ALA A 130 12.67 -38.20 -8.21
CA ALA A 130 12.66 -39.63 -7.92
C ALA A 130 11.24 -40.22 -7.87
N LEU A 131 10.30 -39.54 -7.21
CA LEU A 131 8.91 -39.98 -7.12
C LEU A 131 8.22 -40.00 -8.50
N LEU A 132 8.49 -39.01 -9.34
CA LEU A 132 7.98 -38.99 -10.72
C LEU A 132 8.48 -40.17 -11.54
N LEU A 133 9.76 -40.55 -11.40
CA LEU A 133 10.31 -41.72 -12.07
C LEU A 133 9.68 -43.02 -11.56
N GLU A 134 9.41 -43.13 -10.26
CA GLU A 134 8.69 -44.29 -9.71
C GLU A 134 7.26 -44.38 -10.25
N GLU A 135 6.52 -43.27 -10.31
CA GLU A 135 5.17 -43.22 -10.90
C GLU A 135 5.15 -43.57 -12.40
N GLU A 136 6.15 -43.14 -13.18
CA GLU A 136 6.28 -43.49 -14.60
C GLU A 136 6.56 -44.98 -14.83
N LEU A 137 7.19 -45.65 -13.86
CA LEU A 137 7.46 -47.08 -13.90
C LEU A 137 6.25 -47.90 -13.44
N ASP A 138 5.53 -47.44 -12.40
CA ASP A 138 4.32 -48.08 -11.90
C ASP A 138 3.10 -47.87 -12.81
N GLY A 139 3.05 -46.76 -13.56
CA GLY A 139 2.04 -46.51 -14.60
C GLY A 139 2.16 -47.40 -15.84
N LYS A 140 3.19 -48.26 -15.92
CA LYS A 140 3.37 -49.27 -16.97
C LYS A 140 2.97 -50.68 -16.50
N GLN A 141 1.93 -50.80 -15.68
CA GLN A 141 1.21 -52.07 -15.55
C GLN A 141 0.38 -52.29 -16.82
N PRO A 142 0.65 -53.33 -17.64
CA PRO A 142 -0.21 -53.63 -18.78
C PRO A 142 -1.57 -54.08 -18.24
N HIS A 143 -2.60 -53.27 -18.46
CA HIS A 143 -3.98 -53.74 -18.44
C HIS A 143 -4.11 -54.82 -19.52
N GLN A 144 -4.03 -56.09 -19.11
CA GLN A 144 -4.37 -57.22 -19.97
C GLN A 144 -5.91 -57.31 -20.11
N PRO A 145 -6.40 -57.72 -21.30
CA PRO A 145 -7.81 -57.63 -21.72
C PRO A 145 -8.76 -58.54 -20.94
#